data_AF-A0A2X3CEA5-F1
#
_entry.id   AF-A0A2X3CEA5-F1
#
_cell.length_a   1.000
_cell.length_b   1.000
_cell.length_c   1.000
_cell.angle_alpha   90.00
_cell.angle_beta   90.00
_cell.angle_gamma   90.00
#
_symmetry.space_group_name_H-M   'P 1'
#
loop_
_entity.id
_entity.type
_entity.pdbx_description
1 polymer ?
#
loop_
_entity_poly.entity_id
_entity_poly.type
_entity_poly.pdbx_seq_one_letter_code
_entity_poly.pdbx_strand_id
1 'polypeptide(L)'
;MSPWLGGGKMIAEVSFDGFTPQPAPYGLEAGTPNVAGVIGLSAALEWLAQSDIGQAENWSRSLASLAEEELAKRPGFRSFRCQQSSLLAFEFEGIHHSDLVTLLAESGIALRAGQHCAQPLLAALGVSGTLRASFAPYNTQDDVAALVHAVDRALEILVD
;
A
#
# COMPACT_ATOMS: atom_id res chain seq x y z
N MET A 1 13.14 27.63 3.81
CA MET A 1 13.24 26.32 4.49
C MET A 1 14.63 26.20 5.07
N SER A 2 14.76 25.69 6.29
CA SER A 2 16.07 25.43 6.91
C SER A 2 16.55 24.03 6.55
N PRO A 3 17.87 23.80 6.40
CA PRO A 3 18.43 22.47 6.23
C PRO A 3 17.95 21.47 7.28
N TRP A 4 17.59 20.26 6.83
CA TRP A 4 17.22 19.15 7.72
C TRP A 4 18.44 18.32 8.14
N LEU A 5 19.36 18.06 7.21
CA LEU A 5 20.64 17.39 7.42
C LEU A 5 21.78 18.29 6.95
N GLY A 6 22.95 18.16 7.58
CA GLY A 6 24.16 18.91 7.24
C GLY A 6 25.28 18.00 6.70
N GLY A 7 26.05 18.51 5.74
CA GLY A 7 27.17 17.77 5.14
C GLY A 7 27.53 18.28 3.75
N GLY A 8 28.33 17.52 3.01
CA GLY A 8 28.66 17.85 1.61
C GLY A 8 27.41 17.99 0.72
N LYS A 9 27.59 18.55 -0.49
CA LYS A 9 26.54 18.81 -1.50
C LYS A 9 25.55 19.93 -1.16
N MET A 10 25.00 19.95 0.06
CA MET A 10 24.00 20.94 0.48
C MET A 10 24.59 22.28 0.91
N ILE A 11 25.89 22.34 1.13
CA ILE A 11 26.64 23.54 1.53
C ILE A 11 27.17 24.28 0.30
N ALA A 12 27.02 25.60 0.28
CA ALA A 12 27.70 26.50 -0.64
C ALA A 12 29.08 26.91 -0.10
N GLU A 13 29.15 27.40 1.15
CA GLU A 13 30.40 27.75 1.83
C GLU A 13 30.41 27.25 3.28
N VAL A 14 31.58 26.90 3.82
CA VAL A 14 31.75 26.45 5.20
C VAL A 14 33.04 27.00 5.82
N SER A 15 32.94 27.38 7.09
CA SER A 15 34.06 27.75 7.96
C SER A 15 33.87 27.08 9.33
N PHE A 16 34.81 27.30 10.25
CA PHE A 16 34.65 26.86 11.65
C PHE A 16 33.52 27.59 12.38
N ASP A 17 33.14 28.79 11.90
CA ASP A 17 32.12 29.64 12.53
C ASP A 17 30.71 29.42 11.96
N GLY A 18 30.58 28.70 10.83
CA GLY A 18 29.27 28.42 10.23
C GLY A 18 29.33 27.97 8.78
N PHE A 19 28.16 27.96 8.14
CA PHE A 19 28.02 27.58 6.72
C PHE A 19 26.88 28.34 6.05
N THR A 20 26.93 28.43 4.72
CA THR A 20 25.82 28.90 3.88
C THR A 20 25.25 27.72 3.09
N PRO A 21 23.94 27.45 3.13
CA PRO A 21 23.35 26.37 2.35
C PRO A 21 23.16 26.77 0.87
N GLN A 22 23.18 25.78 -0.01
CA GLN A 22 22.69 25.92 -1.39
C GLN A 22 21.20 26.26 -1.39
N PRO A 23 20.67 26.92 -2.45
CA PRO A 23 19.23 27.06 -2.62
C PRO A 23 18.55 25.68 -2.77
N ALA A 24 17.23 25.65 -2.52
CA ALA A 24 16.43 24.45 -2.76
C ALA A 24 16.48 24.05 -4.27
N PRO A 25 16.50 22.75 -4.59
CA PRO A 25 16.34 21.60 -3.68
C PRO A 25 17.63 21.19 -2.93
N TYR A 26 18.81 21.51 -3.46
CA TYR A 26 20.07 20.94 -2.98
C TYR A 26 20.43 21.27 -1.53
N GLY A 27 19.98 22.41 -1.00
CA GLY A 27 20.11 22.74 0.42
C GLY A 27 19.40 21.75 1.36
N LEU A 28 18.55 20.87 0.84
CA LEU A 28 17.84 19.83 1.58
C LEU A 28 18.39 18.41 1.32
N GLU A 29 19.41 18.26 0.46
CA GLU A 29 19.91 16.98 -0.04
C GLU A 29 21.39 16.78 0.35
N ALA A 30 21.64 16.71 1.65
CA ALA A 30 22.97 16.53 2.19
C ALA A 30 23.59 15.18 1.81
N GLY A 31 24.89 15.17 1.51
CA GLY A 31 25.67 13.97 1.26
C GLY A 31 25.56 13.42 -0.16
N THR A 32 26.11 12.22 -0.34
CA THR A 32 25.99 11.48 -1.60
C THR A 32 24.54 11.03 -1.79
N PRO A 33 23.89 11.38 -2.91
CA PRO A 33 22.49 11.02 -3.12
C PRO A 33 22.33 9.52 -3.37
N ASN A 34 21.09 9.03 -3.23
CA ASN A 34 20.70 7.72 -3.73
C ASN A 34 20.64 7.76 -5.28
N VAL A 35 21.81 7.77 -5.93
CA VAL A 35 21.93 7.91 -7.39
C VAL A 35 21.13 6.83 -8.11
N ALA A 36 21.26 5.57 -7.70
CA ALA A 36 20.55 4.45 -8.30
C ALA A 36 19.03 4.59 -8.14
N GLY A 37 18.55 5.00 -6.95
CA GLY A 37 17.13 5.23 -6.70
C GLY A 37 16.54 6.36 -7.55
N VAL A 38 17.28 7.47 -7.73
CA VAL A 38 16.85 8.58 -8.59
C VAL A 38 16.73 8.13 -10.05
N ILE A 39 17.75 7.41 -10.56
CA ILE A 39 17.73 6.90 -11.93
C ILE A 39 16.59 5.88 -12.12
N GLY A 40 16.43 4.94 -11.17
CA GLY A 40 15.36 3.94 -11.22
C GLY A 40 13.96 4.56 -11.17
N LEU A 41 13.75 5.58 -10.34
CA LEU A 41 12.50 6.31 -10.29
C LEU A 41 12.23 7.09 -11.59
N SER A 42 13.25 7.69 -12.21
CA SER A 42 13.13 8.32 -13.53
C SER A 42 12.62 7.33 -14.57
N ALA A 43 13.25 6.14 -14.65
CA ALA A 43 12.84 5.09 -15.58
C ALA A 43 11.40 4.61 -15.32
N ALA A 44 11.00 4.45 -14.06
CA ALA A 44 9.64 4.07 -13.70
C ALA A 44 8.60 5.14 -14.12
N LEU A 45 8.91 6.42 -13.95
CA LEU A 45 8.05 7.53 -14.37
C LEU A 45 7.97 7.64 -15.89
N GLU A 46 9.07 7.42 -16.61
CA GLU A 46 9.10 7.39 -18.08
C GLU A 46 8.27 6.25 -18.66
N TRP A 47 8.33 5.07 -18.05
CA TRP A 47 7.47 3.95 -18.41
C TRP A 47 5.99 4.24 -18.07
N LEU A 48 5.70 4.75 -16.87
CA LEU A 48 4.34 5.04 -16.43
C LEU A 48 3.68 6.11 -17.31
N ALA A 49 4.44 7.09 -17.79
CA ALA A 49 3.96 8.14 -18.70
C ALA A 49 3.45 7.60 -20.05
N GLN A 50 3.77 6.35 -20.40
CA GLN A 50 3.24 5.68 -21.59
C GLN A 50 1.85 5.06 -21.37
N SER A 51 1.37 5.04 -20.13
CA SER A 51 0.08 4.45 -19.73
C SER A 51 -0.97 5.52 -19.47
N ASP A 52 -2.24 5.21 -19.79
CA ASP A 52 -3.38 6.00 -19.33
C ASP A 52 -3.67 5.66 -17.85
N ILE A 53 -3.20 6.51 -16.94
CA ILE A 53 -3.35 6.33 -15.48
C ILE A 53 -4.84 6.30 -15.08
N GLY A 54 -5.71 7.04 -15.78
CA GLY A 54 -7.13 7.06 -15.49
C GLY A 54 -7.79 5.70 -15.76
N GLN A 55 -7.48 5.10 -16.91
CA GLN A 55 -7.95 3.75 -17.24
C GLN A 55 -7.32 2.68 -16.35
N ALA A 56 -6.02 2.80 -16.05
CA ALA A 56 -5.31 1.87 -15.18
C ALA A 56 -5.89 1.82 -13.75
N GLU A 57 -6.22 2.99 -13.18
CA GLU A 57 -6.89 3.07 -11.87
C GLU A 57 -8.33 2.56 -11.96
N ASN A 58 -9.08 2.89 -13.02
CA ASN A 58 -10.44 2.38 -13.19
C ASN A 58 -10.49 0.85 -13.27
N TRP A 59 -9.50 0.23 -13.93
CA TRP A 59 -9.32 -1.23 -13.93
C TRP A 59 -9.05 -1.75 -12.51
N SER A 60 -8.10 -1.16 -11.80
CA SER A 60 -7.76 -1.59 -10.43
C SER A 60 -8.96 -1.46 -9.47
N ARG A 61 -9.75 -0.40 -9.61
CA ARG A 61 -10.99 -0.17 -8.85
C ARG A 61 -12.08 -1.18 -9.19
N SER A 62 -12.20 -1.58 -10.46
CA SER A 62 -13.20 -2.58 -10.87
C SER A 62 -12.89 -3.95 -10.28
N LEU A 63 -11.61 -4.34 -10.22
CA LEU A 63 -11.18 -5.58 -9.54
C LEU A 63 -11.47 -5.53 -8.04
N ALA A 64 -11.17 -4.41 -7.38
CA ALA A 64 -11.47 -4.23 -5.96
C ALA A 64 -12.98 -4.27 -5.68
N SER A 65 -13.82 -3.74 -6.59
CA SER A 65 -15.29 -3.85 -6.49
C SER A 65 -15.76 -5.28 -6.66
N LEU A 66 -15.24 -6.00 -7.65
CA LEU A 66 -15.57 -7.42 -7.85
C LEU A 66 -15.19 -8.25 -6.60
N ALA A 67 -14.00 -8.02 -6.05
CA ALA A 67 -13.57 -8.69 -4.84
C ALA A 67 -14.47 -8.36 -3.63
N GLU A 68 -14.82 -7.09 -3.44
CA GLU A 68 -15.72 -6.67 -2.36
C GLU A 68 -17.12 -7.28 -2.51
N GLU A 69 -17.70 -7.26 -3.70
CA GLU A 69 -19.01 -7.84 -4.01
C GLU A 69 -19.04 -9.35 -3.75
N GLU A 70 -17.98 -10.08 -4.11
CA GLU A 70 -17.88 -11.51 -3.85
C GLU A 70 -17.67 -11.81 -2.36
N LEU A 71 -16.72 -11.13 -1.70
CA LEU A 71 -16.42 -11.36 -0.28
C LEU A 71 -17.60 -10.98 0.62
N ALA A 72 -18.40 -9.96 0.26
CA ALA A 72 -19.60 -9.57 0.98
C ALA A 72 -20.69 -10.65 1.04
N LYS A 73 -20.61 -11.69 0.21
CA LYS A 73 -21.52 -12.84 0.27
C LYS A 73 -21.22 -13.78 1.43
N ARG A 74 -20.04 -13.67 2.07
CA ARG A 74 -19.60 -14.55 3.15
C ARG A 74 -20.01 -13.98 4.52
N PRO A 75 -20.41 -14.83 5.47
CA PRO A 75 -20.83 -14.37 6.79
C PRO A 75 -19.69 -13.66 7.53
N GLY A 76 -20.03 -12.63 8.30
CA GLY A 76 -19.06 -11.86 9.08
C GLY A 76 -18.20 -10.89 8.27
N PHE A 77 -18.35 -10.79 6.95
CA PHE A 77 -17.61 -9.82 6.15
C PHE A 77 -17.99 -8.39 6.49
N ARG A 78 -16.98 -7.55 6.74
CA ARG A 78 -17.14 -6.10 6.89
C ARG A 78 -16.07 -5.37 6.10
N SER A 79 -16.49 -4.46 5.23
CA SER A 79 -15.61 -3.61 4.45
C SER A 79 -15.38 -2.25 5.10
N PHE A 80 -14.17 -1.72 4.95
CA PHE A 80 -13.76 -0.35 5.27
C PHE A 80 -13.34 0.44 4.01
N ARG A 81 -13.64 -0.09 2.82
CA ARG A 81 -13.35 0.56 1.55
C ARG A 81 -14.17 1.84 1.39
N CYS A 82 -13.56 2.89 0.85
CA CYS A 82 -14.20 4.17 0.60
C CYS A 82 -14.07 4.56 -0.88
N GLN A 83 -15.06 5.30 -1.39
CA GLN A 83 -15.04 5.92 -2.73
C GLN A 83 -14.71 4.95 -3.89
N GLN A 84 -15.07 3.67 -3.72
CA GLN A 84 -14.73 2.59 -4.67
C GLN A 84 -13.22 2.55 -4.98
N SER A 85 -12.36 2.76 -3.97
CA SER A 85 -10.90 2.73 -4.11
C SER A 85 -10.39 1.39 -4.64
N SER A 86 -9.21 1.36 -5.26
CA SER A 86 -8.46 0.12 -5.55
C SER A 86 -7.96 -0.61 -4.30
N LEU A 87 -8.08 0.00 -3.11
CA LEU A 87 -7.73 -0.60 -1.82
C LEU A 87 -8.98 -1.13 -1.12
N LEU A 88 -9.01 -2.45 -0.88
CA LEU A 88 -10.03 -3.13 -0.10
C LEU A 88 -9.46 -3.49 1.28
N ALA A 89 -9.78 -2.67 2.28
CA ALA A 89 -9.57 -3.01 3.68
C ALA A 89 -10.84 -3.68 4.23
N PHE A 90 -10.69 -4.82 4.92
CA PHE A 90 -11.82 -5.62 5.39
C PHE A 90 -11.47 -6.45 6.63
N GLU A 91 -12.49 -6.99 7.28
CA GLU A 91 -12.38 -8.01 8.32
C GLU A 91 -13.46 -9.09 8.14
N PHE A 92 -13.24 -10.24 8.79
CA PHE A 92 -14.23 -11.28 9.01
C PHE A 92 -14.45 -11.40 10.52
N GLU A 93 -15.69 -11.20 10.97
CA GLU A 93 -16.04 -11.27 12.38
C GLU A 93 -15.61 -12.61 13.01
N GLY A 94 -15.02 -12.54 14.20
CA GLY A 94 -14.56 -13.72 14.94
C GLY A 94 -13.25 -14.33 14.44
N ILE A 95 -12.65 -13.82 13.36
CA ILE A 95 -11.41 -14.37 12.79
C ILE A 95 -10.21 -13.49 13.09
N HIS A 96 -9.17 -14.12 13.64
CA HIS A 96 -7.91 -13.42 13.89
C HIS A 96 -7.17 -13.16 12.57
N HIS A 97 -6.81 -11.90 12.31
CA HIS A 97 -6.27 -11.50 11.00
C HIS A 97 -4.98 -12.23 10.59
N SER A 98 -4.10 -12.59 11.54
CA SER A 98 -2.86 -13.31 11.20
C SER A 98 -3.11 -14.70 10.63
N ASP A 99 -4.19 -15.35 11.06
CA ASP A 99 -4.49 -16.72 10.68
C ASP A 99 -4.99 -16.73 9.24
N LEU A 100 -5.86 -15.77 8.90
CA LEU A 100 -6.29 -15.55 7.53
C LEU A 100 -5.10 -15.17 6.61
N VAL A 101 -4.21 -14.27 7.04
CA VAL A 101 -3.00 -13.93 6.24
C VAL A 101 -2.14 -15.17 5.97
N THR A 102 -1.95 -16.03 6.97
CA THR A 102 -1.14 -17.25 6.84
C THR A 102 -1.76 -18.23 5.83
N LEU A 103 -3.05 -18.55 5.98
CA LEU A 103 -3.74 -19.48 5.09
C LEU A 103 -3.87 -18.96 3.64
N LEU A 104 -4.07 -17.65 3.48
CA LEU A 104 -4.08 -17.01 2.17
C LEU A 104 -2.69 -17.08 1.51
N ALA A 105 -1.61 -16.85 2.27
CA ALA A 105 -0.25 -16.96 1.76
C ALA A 105 0.09 -18.40 1.31
N GLU A 106 -0.36 -19.42 2.04
CA GLU A 106 -0.22 -20.82 1.63
C GLU A 106 -0.98 -21.15 0.34
N SER A 107 -2.04 -20.39 0.05
CA SER A 107 -2.82 -20.47 -1.20
C SER A 107 -2.25 -19.58 -2.32
N GLY A 108 -1.07 -18.98 -2.12
CA GLY A 108 -0.41 -18.11 -3.10
C GLY A 108 -0.94 -16.67 -3.13
N ILE A 109 -1.75 -16.25 -2.16
CA ILE A 109 -2.31 -14.90 -2.08
C ILE A 109 -1.49 -14.02 -1.15
N ALA A 110 -0.82 -13.02 -1.72
CA ALA A 110 -0.03 -12.07 -0.97
C ALA A 110 -0.85 -10.82 -0.61
N LEU A 111 -1.24 -10.72 0.66
CA LEU A 111 -1.81 -9.51 1.25
C LEU A 111 -1.25 -9.28 2.66
N ARG A 112 -1.68 -8.21 3.33
CA ARG A 112 -1.23 -7.92 4.70
C ARG A 112 -2.38 -7.61 5.63
N ALA A 113 -2.14 -7.83 6.92
CA ALA A 113 -2.98 -7.34 7.99
C ALA A 113 -2.23 -6.35 8.91
N GLY A 114 -2.94 -5.83 9.90
CA GLY A 114 -2.39 -5.04 11.00
C GLY A 114 -2.87 -3.59 10.98
N GLN A 115 -2.03 -2.70 11.50
CA GLN A 115 -2.44 -1.32 11.78
C GLN A 115 -2.22 -0.34 10.62
N HIS A 116 -1.53 -0.75 9.56
CA HIS A 116 -1.26 0.05 8.35
C HIS A 116 -0.65 1.44 8.61
N CYS A 117 0.08 1.60 9.72
CA CYS A 117 0.59 2.89 10.19
C CYS A 117 -0.52 3.93 10.46
N ALA A 118 -1.74 3.50 10.81
CA ALA A 118 -2.94 4.33 10.92
C ALA A 118 -3.75 4.05 12.21
N GLN A 119 -3.07 3.87 13.34
CA GLN A 119 -3.71 3.55 14.63
C GLN A 119 -4.89 4.47 15.01
N PRO A 120 -4.82 5.82 14.87
CA PRO A 120 -5.94 6.68 15.22
C PRO A 120 -7.19 6.45 14.35
N LEU A 121 -7.00 6.15 13.07
CA LEU A 121 -8.10 5.82 12.16
C LEU A 121 -8.78 4.52 12.58
N LEU A 122 -7.99 3.49 12.90
CA LEU A 122 -8.52 2.19 13.32
C LEU A 122 -9.26 2.27 14.66
N ALA A 123 -8.75 3.07 15.60
CA ALA A 123 -9.45 3.38 16.85
C ALA A 123 -10.81 4.05 16.58
N ALA A 124 -10.88 5.00 15.65
CA ALA A 124 -12.15 5.63 15.25
C ALA A 124 -13.12 4.67 14.54
N LEU A 125 -12.59 3.64 13.85
CA LEU A 125 -13.38 2.59 13.20
C LEU A 125 -13.78 1.44 14.16
N GLY A 126 -13.24 1.45 15.38
CA GLY A 126 -13.52 0.45 16.41
C GLY A 126 -12.81 -0.88 16.22
N VAL A 127 -11.67 -0.91 15.51
CA VAL A 127 -10.92 -2.14 15.20
C VAL A 127 -9.45 -2.01 15.59
N SER A 128 -8.78 -3.13 15.91
CA SER A 128 -7.35 -3.15 16.26
C SER A 128 -6.44 -3.26 15.04
N GLY A 129 -7.00 -3.59 13.88
CA GLY A 129 -6.34 -3.78 12.60
C GLY A 129 -7.36 -4.19 11.54
N THR A 130 -6.90 -4.33 10.30
CA THR A 130 -7.71 -4.90 9.21
C THR A 130 -6.84 -5.76 8.31
N LEU A 131 -7.45 -6.65 7.54
CA LEU A 131 -6.84 -7.19 6.32
C LEU A 131 -6.90 -6.11 5.24
N ARG A 132 -5.92 -6.12 4.32
CA ARG A 132 -5.92 -5.21 3.17
C ARG A 132 -5.42 -5.89 1.90
N ALA A 133 -6.33 -6.10 0.96
CA ALA A 133 -6.04 -6.43 -0.43
C ALA A 133 -6.03 -5.14 -1.26
N SER A 134 -4.92 -4.84 -1.92
CA SER A 134 -4.76 -3.63 -2.73
C SER A 134 -4.46 -4.02 -4.17
N PHE A 135 -5.35 -3.64 -5.08
CA PHE A 135 -5.28 -3.98 -6.48
C PHE A 135 -4.50 -2.93 -7.26
N ALA A 136 -3.78 -3.38 -8.28
CA ALA A 136 -2.99 -2.55 -9.17
C ALA A 136 -3.26 -2.93 -10.64
N PRO A 137 -2.79 -2.13 -11.61
CA PRO A 137 -3.14 -2.33 -13.01
C PRO A 137 -2.69 -3.66 -13.62
N TYR A 138 -1.73 -4.33 -12.98
CA TYR A 138 -1.22 -5.64 -13.40
C TYR A 138 -2.03 -6.82 -12.83
N ASN A 139 -2.98 -6.58 -11.91
CA ASN A 139 -3.85 -7.62 -11.40
C ASN A 139 -4.91 -8.02 -12.42
N THR A 140 -5.48 -9.20 -12.22
CA THR A 140 -6.47 -9.80 -13.11
C THR A 140 -7.76 -10.19 -12.39
N GLN A 141 -8.81 -10.51 -13.15
CA GLN A 141 -10.02 -11.12 -12.58
C GLN A 141 -9.75 -12.51 -12.00
N ASP A 142 -8.77 -13.24 -12.54
CA ASP A 142 -8.34 -14.53 -11.99
C ASP A 142 -7.69 -14.35 -10.61
N ASP A 143 -6.95 -13.26 -10.37
CA ASP A 143 -6.44 -12.93 -9.03
C ASP A 143 -7.58 -12.70 -8.04
N VAL A 144 -8.67 -12.05 -8.47
CA VAL A 144 -9.88 -11.85 -7.64
C VAL A 144 -10.52 -13.21 -7.33
N ALA A 145 -10.70 -14.06 -8.34
CA ALA A 145 -11.25 -15.40 -8.15
C ALA A 145 -10.39 -16.25 -7.20
N ALA A 146 -9.06 -16.17 -7.33
CA ALA A 146 -8.12 -16.86 -6.47
C ALA A 146 -8.18 -16.35 -5.02
N LEU A 147 -8.28 -15.02 -4.82
CA LEU A 147 -8.49 -14.43 -3.48
C LEU A 147 -9.77 -14.96 -2.85
N VAL A 148 -10.89 -14.91 -3.57
CA VAL A 148 -12.20 -15.34 -3.06
C VAL A 148 -12.19 -16.82 -2.70
N HIS A 149 -11.63 -17.67 -3.57
CA HIS A 149 -11.50 -19.11 -3.32
C HIS A 149 -10.61 -19.42 -2.10
N ALA A 150 -9.49 -18.71 -1.96
CA ALA A 150 -8.60 -18.86 -0.83
C ALA A 150 -9.25 -18.40 0.49
N VAL A 151 -10.08 -17.35 0.45
CA VAL A 151 -10.87 -16.93 1.61
C VAL A 151 -11.88 -18.01 1.99
N ASP A 152 -12.65 -18.56 1.04
CA ASP A 152 -13.62 -19.63 1.33
C ASP A 152 -12.97 -20.79 2.08
N ARG A 153 -11.85 -21.29 1.54
CA ARG A 153 -11.11 -22.39 2.14
C ARG A 153 -10.54 -22.03 3.52
N ALA A 154 -10.12 -20.79 3.73
CA ALA A 154 -9.63 -20.35 5.03
C ALA A 154 -10.78 -20.22 6.06
N LEU A 155 -11.96 -19.76 5.64
CA LEU A 155 -13.15 -19.70 6.49
C LEU A 155 -13.61 -21.10 6.90
N GLU A 156 -13.59 -22.07 5.99
CA GLU A 156 -13.87 -23.49 6.31
C GLU A 156 -12.94 -24.02 7.42
N ILE A 157 -11.67 -23.61 7.44
CA ILE A 157 -10.69 -24.08 8.45
C ILE A 157 -10.85 -23.35 9.79
N LEU A 158 -11.24 -22.07 9.77
CA LEU A 158 -11.20 -21.19 10.95
C LEU A 158 -12.55 -21.00 11.65
N VAL A 159 -13.66 -21.32 10.98
CA VAL A 159 -15.03 -21.16 11.52
C VAL A 159 -15.60 -22.49 12.04
N ASP A 160 -15.02 -23.63 11.64
CA ASP A 160 -15.36 -24.97 12.15
C ASP A 160 -14.88 -25.22 13.59
#